data_AF-A0A2N3XSW0-F1
#
_entry.id   AF-A0A2N3XSW0-F1
#
_cell.length_a   1.000
_cell.length_b   1.000
_cell.length_c   1.000
_cell.angle_alpha   90.00
_cell.angle_beta   90.00
_cell.angle_gamma   90.00
#
_symmetry.space_group_name_H-M   'P 1'
#
loop_
_entity.id
_entity.type
_entity.pdbx_description
1 polymer ?
#
loop_
_entity_poly.entity_id
_entity_poly.type
_entity_poly.pdbx_seq_one_letter_code
_entity_poly.pdbx_strand_id
1 'polypeptide(L)' 'MGTENADLAVLLRRTQWLLDDLAFQVGAGRRDADDFEAAATALDEISLLLRETSPTATITERSSE' A
#
# COMPACT_ATOMS: atom_id res chain seq x y z
N MET A 1 17.72 5.50 9.48
CA MET A 1 16.61 4.68 8.94
C MET A 1 15.34 5.39 9.39
N GLY A 2 14.74 6.17 8.48
CA GLY A 2 13.73 7.17 8.80
C GLY A 2 12.37 6.57 9.12
N THR A 3 11.52 7.36 9.77
CA THR A 3 10.13 7.06 10.15
C THR A 3 9.28 6.58 8.98
N GLU A 4 9.60 7.03 7.76
CA GLU A 4 8.97 6.60 6.49
C GLU A 4 8.98 5.07 6.27
N ASN A 5 10.04 4.38 6.68
CA ASN A 5 10.11 2.92 6.58
C ASN A 5 9.23 2.23 7.63
N ALA A 6 9.00 2.88 8.78
CA ALA A 6 8.13 2.36 9.82
C ALA A 6 6.65 2.55 9.44
N ASP A 7 6.29 3.70 8.86
CA ASP A 7 4.94 4.00 8.40
C ASP A 7 4.51 3.04 7.27
N LEU A 8 5.41 2.80 6.30
CA LEU A 8 5.18 1.79 5.26
C LEU A 8 4.99 0.38 5.84
N ALA A 9 5.81 -0.01 6.82
CA ALA A 9 5.69 -1.32 7.46
C ALA A 9 4.35 -1.50 8.19
N VAL A 10 3.89 -0.46 8.90
CA VAL A 10 2.59 -0.47 9.58
C VAL A 10 1.45 -0.57 8.57
N LEU A 11 1.48 0.23 7.50
CA LEU A 11 0.44 0.24 6.48
C LEU A 11 0.35 -1.10 5.74
N LEU A 12 1.50 -1.69 5.39
CA LEU A 12 1.56 -3.03 4.79
C LEU A 12 0.95 -4.09 5.71
N ARG A 13 1.29 -4.07 7.00
CA ARG A 13 0.77 -5.06 7.95
C ARG A 13 -0.74 -4.94 8.15
N ARG A 14 -1.26 -3.70 8.21
CA ARG A 14 -2.69 -3.44 8.30
C ARG A 14 -3.42 -3.92 7.04
N THR A 15 -2.90 -3.61 5.86
CA THR A 15 -3.52 -3.99 4.59
C THR A 15 -3.55 -5.50 4.42
N GLN A 16 -2.50 -6.20 4.83
CA GLN A 16 -2.50 -7.67 4.83
C GLN A 16 -3.68 -8.23 5.65
N TRP A 17 -3.92 -7.68 6.85
CA TRP A 17 -5.04 -8.09 7.69
C TRP A 17 -6.41 -7.85 7.02
N LEU A 18 -6.56 -6.70 6.36
CA LEU A 18 -7.76 -6.34 5.61
C LEU A 18 -8.02 -7.32 4.45
N LEU A 19 -6.98 -7.69 3.72
CA LEU A 19 -7.07 -8.64 2.61
C LEU A 19 -7.37 -10.07 3.09
N ASP A 20 -6.78 -10.49 4.21
CA ASP A 20 -7.06 -11.79 4.81
C ASP A 20 -8.53 -11.90 5.25
N ASP A 21 -9.08 -10.85 5.89
CA ASP A 21 -10.50 -10.81 6.27
C ASP A 21 -11.41 -10.75 5.04
N LEU A 22 -11.10 -9.90 4.06
CA LEU A 22 -11.87 -9.83 2.81
C LEU A 22 -11.91 -11.18 2.09
N ALA A 23 -10.77 -11.87 1.99
CA ALA A 23 -10.70 -13.20 1.39
C ALA A 23 -11.57 -14.23 2.14
N PHE A 24 -11.57 -14.15 3.49
CA PHE A 24 -12.45 -14.97 4.31
C PHE A 24 -13.93 -14.68 4.07
N GLN A 25 -14.35 -13.40 4.06
CA GLN A 25 -15.73 -13.02 3.80
C GLN A 25 -16.21 -13.45 2.42
N VAL A 26 -15.38 -13.22 1.38
CA VAL A 26 -15.67 -13.63 0.00
C VAL A 26 -15.81 -15.14 -0.10
N GLY A 27 -14.94 -15.91 0.57
CA GLY A 27 -15.03 -17.38 0.65
C GLY A 27 -16.32 -17.85 1.34
N ALA A 28 -16.83 -17.09 2.31
CA ALA A 28 -18.12 -17.31 2.97
C ALA A 28 -19.34 -16.82 2.14
N GLY A 29 -19.12 -16.33 0.91
CA GLY A 29 -20.17 -15.82 0.04
C GLY A 29 -20.67 -14.41 0.39
N ARG A 30 -19.98 -13.72 1.31
CA ARG A 30 -20.28 -12.33 1.68
C ARG A 30 -19.41 -11.39 0.84
N ARG A 31 -20.05 -10.45 0.16
CA ARG A 31 -19.39 -9.46 -0.70
C ARG A 31 -19.91 -8.09 -0.34
N ASP A 32 -19.40 -7.56 0.75
CA ASP A 32 -19.76 -6.23 1.24
C ASP A 32 -18.99 -5.16 0.45
N ALA A 33 -19.67 -4.16 -0.08
CA ALA A 33 -19.03 -3.14 -0.89
C ALA A 33 -18.02 -2.30 -0.08
N ASP A 34 -18.28 -2.09 1.21
CA ASP A 34 -17.43 -1.27 2.07
C ASP A 34 -16.10 -2.00 2.36
N ASP A 35 -16.13 -3.32 2.53
CA ASP A 35 -14.92 -4.13 2.73
C ASP A 35 -14.02 -4.11 1.47
N PHE A 36 -14.63 -4.18 0.28
CA PHE A 36 -13.92 -4.08 -0.98
C PHE A 36 -13.30 -2.69 -1.18
N GLU A 37 -14.07 -1.64 -0.88
CA GLU A 37 -13.61 -0.25 -0.99
C GLU A 37 -12.48 0.06 0.00
N ALA A 38 -12.58 -0.44 1.23
CA ALA A 38 -11.54 -0.29 2.24
C ALA A 38 -10.23 -0.98 1.83
N ALA A 39 -10.31 -2.18 1.25
CA ALA A 39 -9.15 -2.89 0.73
C ALA A 39 -8.52 -2.17 -0.48
N ALA A 40 -9.34 -1.67 -1.41
CA ALA A 40 -8.87 -0.91 -2.56
C ALA A 40 -8.15 0.38 -2.14
N THR A 41 -8.76 1.15 -1.24
CA THR A 41 -8.19 2.38 -0.70
C THR A 41 -6.82 2.13 -0.04
N ALA A 42 -6.71 1.08 0.77
CA ALA A 42 -5.45 0.75 1.44
C ALA A 42 -4.34 0.34 0.45
N LEU A 43 -4.69 -0.35 -0.63
CA LEU A 43 -3.76 -0.71 -1.71
C LEU A 43 -3.29 0.53 -2.51
N ASP A 44 -4.17 1.50 -2.72
CA ASP A 44 -3.82 2.77 -3.36
C ASP A 44 -2.86 3.60 -2.51
N GLU A 45 -3.10 3.68 -1.19
CA GLU A 45 -2.20 4.34 -0.25
C GLU A 45 -0.80 3.71 -0.25
N ILE A 46 -0.70 2.38 -0.23
CA ILE A 46 0.59 1.67 -0.34
C ILE A 46 1.25 1.99 -1.67
N SER A 47 0.50 1.97 -2.77
CA SER A 47 1.03 2.23 -4.10
C SER A 47 1.60 3.65 -4.22
N LEU A 48 0.96 4.64 -3.60
CA LEU A 48 1.45 6.00 -3.52
C LEU A 48 2.74 6.07 -2.69
N LEU A 49 2.73 5.52 -1.47
CA LEU A 49 3.89 5.58 -0.58
C LEU A 49 5.11 4.87 -1.16
N LEU A 50 4.94 3.76 -1.86
CA LEU A 50 6.03 3.07 -2.56
C LEU A 50 6.64 3.90 -3.70
N ARG A 51 5.83 4.69 -4.40
CA ARG A 51 6.32 5.59 -5.46
C ARG A 51 7.09 6.77 -4.87
N GLU A 52 6.61 7.31 -3.76
CA GLU A 52 7.26 8.43 -3.05
C GLU A 52 8.56 8.02 -2.38
N THR A 53 8.61 6.81 -1.83
CA THR A 53 9.81 6.23 -1.21
C THR A 53 10.76 5.58 -2.20
N SER A 54 10.38 5.49 -3.48
CA SER A 54 11.20 4.88 -4.51
C SER A 54 12.49 5.68 -4.72
N PRO A 55 13.67 5.04 -4.64
CA PRO A 55 14.96 5.72 -4.83
C PRO A 55 15.20 6.24 -6.26
N THR A 56 14.23 6.08 -7.18
CA THR A 56 14.41 6.32 -8.63
C THR A 56 14.19 7.78 -9.09
N ALA A 57 13.91 8.74 -8.21
CA ALA A 57 13.76 10.14 -8.62
C ALA A 57 15.06 10.97 -8.69
N THR A 58 16.25 10.38 -8.47
CA THR A 58 17.52 11.14 -8.34
C THR A 58 18.60 10.80 -9.38
N ILE A 59 18.26 10.22 -10.54
CA ILE A 59 19.24 9.87 -11.60
C ILE A 59 19.00 10.63 -12.92
N THR A 60 18.52 11.88 -12.90
CA THR A 60 18.41 12.68 -14.15
C THR A 60 18.75 14.17 -13.99
N GLU A 61 19.75 14.53 -13.19
CA GLU A 61 20.31 15.91 -13.23
C GLU A 61 21.83 15.94 -12.97
N ARG A 62 22.59 14.98 -13.50
CA ARG A 62 24.08 14.96 -13.39
C ARG A 62 24.78 14.66 -14.73
N SER A 63 24.14 15.03 -15.84
CA SER A 63 24.73 14.93 -17.18
C SER A 63 24.39 16.15 -18.02
N SER A 64 24.87 17.31 -17.60
CA SER A 64 25.15 18.49 -18.45
C SER A 64 25.88 19.51 -17.59
N GLU A 65 27.21 19.46 -17.58
CA GLU A 65 28.18 20.58 -17.62
C GLU A 65 29.61 20.09 -17.33
#